data_AF-A8WYX1-F1
#
_entry.id   AF-A8WYX1-F1
#
_cell.length_a   1.000
_cell.length_b   1.000
_cell.length_c   1.000
_cell.angle_alpha   90.00
_cell.angle_beta   90.00
_cell.angle_gamma   90.00
#
_symmetry.space_group_name_H-M   'P 1'
#
loop_
_entity.id
_entity.type
_entity.pdbx_description
1 polymer ?
#
loop_
_entity_poly.entity_id
_entity_poly.type
_entity_poly.pdbx_seq_one_letter_code
_entity_poly.pdbx_strand_id
1 'polypeptide(L)'
;MIPFDIASCLSKIGFLITFLAGLFLIYLTMAHIENMVTTYKRIIVYFAVSGMLFSGLEVISRPFAHNYNGAIVFFSTSKLDLSQENLQILISIWSGFYSLTIAFISFQFVYRYLSLFHVNSLEYFDGFGTVVWMVYPLIPGAIYSIAFHIFCQPDEYTDSYVRWELFETYGIAISEIPRFFMVPFDASGTLRMESVINISVDLFLIGFHYLIILYCGLQMHFNMRKELRKFSAPQRRLQRQFFKALIVQSMGPTIFLVLPAAPVLLTPVLSPLLDVKVSWQTGWMFTLIGLYPPFDSIAFMIIVSEYKNVIRSNISIDKATFAKLEEELLNEARAFNQRRNQHNKFDLHYLTVNVAVRYAKEIIEEARKKGERSVSLVTGAGNNSINGISNTKNAIMGEIRFNMTNCRVAEEIRFNMTNCRVAEPCNKGMINVEFW
;
A
#
# COMPACT_ATOMS: atom_id res chain seq x y z
N MET A 1 -17.82 -4.86 15.95
CA MET A 1 -16.92 -3.70 15.82
C MET A 1 -15.49 -4.16 15.74
N ILE A 2 -14.62 -3.38 15.10
CA ILE A 2 -13.19 -3.68 14.97
C ILE A 2 -12.47 -3.23 16.25
N PRO A 3 -11.85 -4.13 17.02
CA PRO A 3 -11.05 -3.76 18.20
C PRO A 3 -9.89 -2.82 17.84
N PHE A 4 -9.47 -1.98 18.79
CA PHE A 4 -8.34 -1.03 18.63
C PHE A 4 -7.07 -1.68 18.06
N ASP A 5 -6.78 -2.91 18.47
CA ASP A 5 -5.59 -3.63 18.05
C ASP A 5 -5.68 -4.08 16.59
N ILE A 6 -6.87 -4.43 16.10
CA ILE A 6 -7.08 -4.77 14.69
C ILE A 6 -6.97 -3.51 13.83
N ALA A 7 -7.63 -2.42 14.21
CA ALA A 7 -7.51 -1.13 13.51
C ALA A 7 -6.05 -0.67 13.44
N SER A 8 -5.31 -0.78 14.55
CA SER A 8 -3.89 -0.44 14.58
C SER A 8 -3.02 -1.37 13.73
N CYS A 9 -3.30 -2.68 13.73
CA CYS A 9 -2.60 -3.62 12.86
C CYS A 9 -2.78 -3.23 11.39
N LEU A 10 -4.01 -2.92 11.00
CA LEU A 10 -4.34 -2.49 9.64
C LEU A 10 -3.67 -1.15 9.29
N SER A 11 -3.66 -0.16 10.19
CA SER A 11 -2.96 1.11 9.95
C SER A 11 -1.43 0.92 9.80
N LYS A 12 -0.82 0.00 10.56
CA LYS A 12 0.62 -0.35 10.40
C LYS A 12 0.90 -1.02 9.05
N ILE A 13 0.05 -1.94 8.62
CA ILE A 13 0.15 -2.57 7.29
C ILE A 13 -0.04 -1.50 6.21
N GLY A 14 -1.04 -0.63 6.35
CA GLY A 14 -1.30 0.50 5.47
C GLY A 14 -0.09 1.42 5.35
N PHE A 15 0.56 1.76 6.47
CA PHE A 15 1.80 2.53 6.49
C PHE A 15 2.94 1.83 5.77
N LEU A 16 3.17 0.54 6.01
CA LEU A 16 4.22 -0.21 5.33
C LEU A 16 4.01 -0.20 3.81
N ILE A 17 2.78 -0.45 3.35
CA ILE A 17 2.44 -0.41 1.92
C ILE A 17 2.63 1.01 1.36
N THR A 18 2.18 2.04 2.09
CA THR A 18 2.34 3.45 1.70
C THR A 18 3.80 3.82 1.53
N PHE A 19 4.61 3.45 2.51
CA PHE A 19 6.03 3.76 2.51
C PHE A 19 6.76 3.06 1.36
N LEU A 20 6.52 1.76 1.17
CA LEU A 20 7.13 0.99 0.07
C LEU A 20 6.67 1.48 -1.30
N ALA A 21 5.35 1.64 -1.50
CA ALA A 21 4.79 2.12 -2.76
C ALA A 21 5.22 3.56 -3.07
N GLY A 22 5.25 4.43 -2.06
CA GLY A 22 5.68 5.81 -2.17
C GLY A 22 7.17 5.93 -2.52
N LEU A 23 8.04 5.19 -1.84
CA LEU A 23 9.47 5.14 -2.17
C LEU A 23 9.71 4.60 -3.58
N PHE A 24 9.00 3.53 -3.97
CA PHE A 24 9.11 2.97 -5.31
C PHE A 24 8.63 3.96 -6.38
N LEU A 25 7.50 4.64 -6.15
CA LEU A 25 6.99 5.68 -7.03
C LEU A 25 8.01 6.82 -7.19
N ILE A 26 8.58 7.32 -6.09
CA ILE A 26 9.60 8.38 -6.10
C ILE A 26 10.83 7.91 -6.88
N TYR A 27 11.31 6.70 -6.61
CA TYR A 27 12.44 6.10 -7.33
C TYR A 27 12.20 6.05 -8.84
N LEU A 28 11.06 5.52 -9.28
CA LEU A 28 10.70 5.49 -10.71
C LEU A 28 10.65 6.91 -11.29
N THR A 29 9.96 7.83 -10.60
CA THR A 29 9.77 9.22 -11.04
C THR A 29 11.09 9.94 -11.29
N MET A 30 12.07 9.73 -10.41
CA MET A 30 13.35 10.43 -10.44
C MET A 30 14.38 9.73 -11.35
N ALA A 31 14.45 8.40 -11.31
CA ALA A 31 15.52 7.66 -11.97
C ALA A 31 15.18 7.10 -13.36
N HIS A 32 13.90 6.83 -13.66
CA HIS A 32 13.51 6.10 -14.88
C HIS A 32 12.54 6.84 -15.79
N ILE A 33 11.77 7.79 -15.26
CA ILE A 33 10.78 8.52 -16.05
C ILE A 33 11.45 9.72 -16.71
N GLU A 34 11.81 9.64 -17.99
CA GLU A 34 12.44 10.76 -18.71
C GLU A 34 11.43 11.66 -19.42
N ASN A 35 10.36 11.08 -19.96
CA ASN A 35 9.40 11.75 -20.85
C ASN A 35 8.32 12.59 -20.13
N MET A 36 8.65 13.19 -18.99
CA MET A 36 7.71 13.93 -18.16
C MET A 36 8.28 15.26 -17.69
N VAL A 37 7.45 16.31 -17.78
CA VAL A 37 7.83 17.67 -17.38
C VAL A 37 8.25 17.71 -15.91
N THR A 38 9.36 18.39 -15.62
CA THR A 38 9.97 18.48 -14.28
C THR A 38 8.98 18.93 -13.21
N THR A 39 8.14 19.92 -13.50
CA THR A 39 7.08 20.39 -12.58
C THR A 39 6.17 19.24 -12.15
N TYR A 40 5.75 18.39 -13.10
CA TYR A 40 4.85 17.28 -12.81
C TYR A 40 5.55 16.18 -11.98
N LYS A 41 6.84 15.91 -12.25
CA LYS A 41 7.67 15.02 -11.39
C LYS A 41 7.69 15.50 -9.95
N ARG A 42 7.95 16.79 -9.74
CA ARG A 42 7.99 17.37 -8.39
C ARG A 42 6.64 17.26 -7.69
N ILE A 43 5.53 17.50 -8.39
CA ILE A 43 4.16 17.36 -7.84
C ILE A 43 3.92 15.93 -7.35
N ILE A 44 4.27 14.92 -8.15
CA ILE A 44 4.12 13.50 -7.78
C ILE A 44 4.95 13.16 -6.53
N VAL A 45 6.23 13.58 -6.52
CA VAL A 45 7.12 13.32 -5.38
C VAL A 45 6.59 13.98 -4.11
N TYR A 46 6.18 15.25 -4.19
CA TYR A 46 5.63 15.96 -3.04
C TYR A 46 4.38 15.26 -2.48
N PHE A 47 3.49 14.79 -3.36
CA PHE A 47 2.28 14.12 -2.95
C PHE A 47 2.56 12.76 -2.29
N ALA A 48 3.49 11.98 -2.86
CA ALA A 48 3.94 10.72 -2.26
C ALA A 48 4.57 10.93 -0.88
N VAL A 49 5.42 11.95 -0.72
CA VAL A 49 6.00 12.32 0.58
C VAL A 49 4.92 12.72 1.58
N SER A 50 3.96 13.55 1.16
CA SER A 50 2.84 13.96 2.01
C SER A 50 2.01 12.76 2.47
N GLY A 51 1.73 11.81 1.57
CA GLY A 51 1.04 10.57 1.89
C GLY A 51 1.79 9.68 2.90
N MET A 52 3.12 9.57 2.75
CA MET A 52 3.96 8.84 3.72
C MET A 52 3.95 9.50 5.10
N LEU A 53 4.05 10.84 5.16
CA LEU A 53 3.96 11.59 6.42
C LEU A 53 2.58 11.41 7.07
N PHE A 54 1.50 11.50 6.28
CA PHE A 54 0.13 11.32 6.76
C PHE A 54 -0.06 9.94 7.42
N SER A 55 0.36 8.88 6.73
CA SER A 55 0.23 7.52 7.26
C SER A 55 1.17 7.26 8.45
N GLY A 56 2.36 7.87 8.46
CA GLY A 56 3.29 7.80 9.60
C GLY A 56 2.70 8.46 10.86
N LEU A 57 2.10 9.64 10.72
CA LEU A 57 1.43 10.33 11.81
C LEU A 57 0.29 9.49 12.38
N GLU A 58 -0.50 8.80 11.53
CA GLU A 58 -1.58 7.91 11.97
C GLU A 58 -1.05 6.78 12.87
N VAL A 59 0.07 6.15 12.47
CA VAL A 59 0.69 5.06 13.24
C VAL A 59 1.25 5.56 14.59
N ILE A 60 1.82 6.77 14.64
CA ILE A 60 2.42 7.33 15.86
C ILE A 60 1.33 7.81 16.82
N SER A 61 0.40 8.65 16.34
CA SER A 61 -0.64 9.29 17.14
C SER A 61 -1.80 8.36 17.48
N ARG A 62 -2.00 7.28 16.70
CA ARG A 62 -3.08 6.28 16.84
C ARG A 62 -4.42 6.92 17.16
N PRO A 63 -4.91 7.83 16.29
CA PRO A 63 -6.17 8.51 16.50
C PRO A 63 -7.30 7.48 16.41
N PHE A 64 -8.32 7.67 17.24
CA PHE A 64 -9.56 6.91 17.19
C PHE A 64 -10.71 7.86 17.44
N ALA A 65 -11.92 7.43 17.09
CA ALA A 65 -13.12 8.23 17.29
C ALA A 65 -14.31 7.41 17.76
N HIS A 66 -15.21 8.10 18.43
CA HIS A 66 -16.51 7.60 18.81
C HIS A 66 -17.55 8.70 18.61
N ASN A 67 -18.63 8.36 17.92
CA ASN A 67 -19.79 9.22 17.76
C ASN A 67 -20.84 8.84 18.80
N TYR A 68 -21.18 9.79 19.67
CA TYR A 68 -22.18 9.60 20.71
C TYR A 68 -23.21 10.72 20.66
N ASN A 69 -24.42 10.41 20.20
CA ASN A 69 -25.52 11.35 20.02
C ASN A 69 -25.05 12.63 19.29
N GLY A 70 -25.09 13.78 19.98
CA GLY A 70 -24.64 15.07 19.48
C GLY A 70 -23.13 15.33 19.55
N ALA A 71 -22.29 14.31 19.78
CA ALA A 71 -20.85 14.47 19.95
C ALA A 71 -20.04 13.55 19.04
N ILE A 72 -18.89 14.05 18.57
CA ILE A 72 -17.73 13.23 18.19
C ILE A 72 -16.65 13.44 19.23
N VAL A 73 -16.08 12.34 19.71
CA VAL A 73 -14.85 12.34 20.50
C VAL A 73 -13.75 11.78 19.64
N PHE A 74 -12.66 12.53 19.49
CA PHE A 74 -11.39 12.01 18.96
C PHE A 74 -10.46 11.77 20.13
N PHE A 75 -9.75 10.65 20.15
CA PHE A 75 -8.81 10.34 21.22
C PHE A 75 -7.65 9.48 20.74
N SER A 76 -6.52 9.54 21.45
CA SER A 76 -5.36 8.69 21.15
C SER A 76 -5.46 7.35 21.87
N THR A 77 -5.11 6.27 21.17
CA THR A 77 -4.85 4.95 21.76
C THR A 77 -3.36 4.61 21.74
N SER A 78 -2.50 5.62 21.61
CA SER A 78 -1.05 5.43 21.57
C SER A 78 -0.54 4.89 22.90
N LYS A 79 0.38 3.91 22.80
CA LYS A 79 1.10 3.32 23.95
C LYS A 79 2.52 3.90 24.06
N LEU A 80 2.82 4.92 23.26
CA LEU A 80 4.10 5.62 23.33
C LEU A 80 4.14 6.49 24.57
N ASP A 81 5.31 6.57 25.20
CA ASP A 81 5.54 7.41 26.38
C ASP A 81 5.70 8.88 25.96
N LEU A 82 4.59 9.48 25.51
CA LEU A 82 4.48 10.87 25.11
C LEU A 82 3.45 11.57 26.00
N SER A 83 3.67 12.84 26.31
CA SER A 83 2.69 13.65 27.03
C SER A 83 1.36 13.74 26.26
N GLN A 84 0.26 13.99 26.98
CA GLN A 84 -1.04 14.15 26.33
C GLN A 84 -1.05 15.32 25.34
N GLU A 85 -0.39 16.42 25.68
CA GLU A 85 -0.25 17.59 24.81
C GLU A 85 0.47 17.24 23.50
N ASN A 86 1.58 16.51 23.56
CA ASN A 86 2.30 16.09 22.35
C ASN A 86 1.45 15.18 21.46
N LEU A 87 0.69 14.24 22.06
CA LEU A 87 -0.23 13.38 21.31
C LEU A 87 -1.39 14.17 20.71
N GLN A 88 -1.94 15.16 21.43
CA GLN A 88 -2.95 16.07 20.90
C GLN A 88 -2.43 16.85 19.70
N ILE A 89 -1.22 17.43 19.80
CA ILE A 89 -0.58 18.13 18.68
C ILE A 89 -0.43 17.19 17.47
N LEU A 90 0.02 15.95 17.68
CA LEU A 90 0.17 14.98 16.60
C LEU A 90 -1.18 14.62 15.94
N ILE A 91 -2.24 14.44 16.72
CA ILE A 91 -3.61 14.23 16.20
C ILE A 91 -4.08 15.45 15.40
N SER A 92 -3.84 16.67 15.90
CA SER A 92 -4.20 17.90 15.19
C SER A 92 -3.42 18.05 13.88
N ILE A 93 -2.14 17.69 13.84
CA ILE A 93 -1.37 17.72 12.59
C ILE A 93 -1.91 16.66 11.64
N TRP A 94 -2.15 15.44 12.12
CA TRP A 94 -2.76 14.36 11.33
C TRP A 94 -4.11 14.77 10.73
N SER A 95 -4.98 15.44 11.49
CA SER A 95 -6.26 15.93 10.96
C SER A 95 -6.05 17.01 9.90
N GLY A 96 -5.06 17.89 10.08
CA GLY A 96 -4.66 18.88 9.07
C GLY A 96 -4.23 18.27 7.72
N PHE A 97 -3.67 17.06 7.72
CA PHE A 97 -3.32 16.36 6.47
C PHE A 97 -4.54 16.00 5.62
N TYR A 98 -5.72 15.87 6.21
CA TYR A 98 -6.97 15.69 5.48
C TYR A 98 -7.26 16.90 4.57
N SER A 99 -7.24 18.11 5.15
CA SER A 99 -7.44 19.36 4.42
C SER A 99 -6.31 19.62 3.42
N LEU A 100 -5.05 19.38 3.81
CA LEU A 100 -3.88 19.48 2.94
C LEU A 100 -4.04 18.62 1.69
N THR A 101 -4.47 17.37 1.86
CA THR A 101 -4.66 16.43 0.75
C THR A 101 -5.70 16.96 -0.24
N ILE A 102 -6.87 17.38 0.24
CA ILE A 102 -7.95 17.94 -0.58
C ILE A 102 -7.47 19.20 -1.31
N ALA A 103 -6.77 20.09 -0.62
CA ALA A 103 -6.19 21.28 -1.22
C ALA A 103 -5.17 20.97 -2.31
N PHE A 104 -4.34 19.96 -2.08
CA PHE A 104 -3.34 19.52 -3.05
C PHE A 104 -4.00 18.92 -4.31
N ILE A 105 -5.06 18.14 -4.16
CA ILE A 105 -5.85 17.62 -5.30
C ILE A 105 -6.48 18.78 -6.07
N SER A 106 -7.07 19.75 -5.37
CA SER A 106 -7.64 20.96 -5.97
C SER A 106 -6.59 21.71 -6.80
N PHE A 107 -5.39 21.87 -6.25
CA PHE A 107 -4.24 22.42 -6.95
C PHE A 107 -3.88 21.63 -8.23
N GLN A 108 -3.87 20.29 -8.18
CA GLN A 108 -3.63 19.47 -9.38
C GLN A 108 -4.68 19.72 -10.47
N PHE A 109 -5.95 19.92 -10.09
CA PHE A 109 -7.02 20.29 -11.04
C PHE A 109 -6.82 21.66 -11.65
N VAL A 110 -6.42 22.66 -10.86
CA VAL A 110 -6.10 24.00 -11.35
C VAL A 110 -4.92 23.95 -12.32
N TYR A 111 -3.81 23.30 -11.93
CA TYR A 111 -2.65 23.14 -12.80
C TYR A 111 -3.02 22.48 -14.12
N ARG A 112 -3.84 21.41 -14.05
CA ARG A 112 -4.31 20.69 -15.23
C ARG A 112 -5.16 21.58 -16.13
N TYR A 113 -6.10 22.32 -15.55
CA TYR A 113 -6.95 23.25 -16.27
C TYR A 113 -6.10 24.31 -16.99
N LEU A 114 -5.16 24.95 -16.29
CA LEU A 114 -4.26 25.93 -16.90
C LEU A 114 -3.42 25.31 -18.04
N SER A 115 -2.95 24.07 -17.87
CA SER A 115 -2.17 23.38 -18.91
C SER A 115 -2.93 23.10 -20.21
N LEU A 116 -4.27 23.12 -20.18
CA LEU A 116 -5.13 22.86 -21.34
C LEU A 116 -5.68 24.16 -21.95
N PHE A 117 -6.09 25.12 -21.11
CA PHE A 117 -6.80 26.33 -21.56
C PHE A 117 -5.91 27.57 -21.62
N HIS A 118 -4.87 27.63 -20.78
CA HIS A 118 -4.05 28.81 -20.56
C HIS A 118 -2.55 28.46 -20.48
N VAL A 119 -2.01 27.91 -21.57
CA VAL A 119 -0.62 27.41 -21.63
C VAL A 119 0.41 28.47 -21.21
N ASN A 120 0.20 29.73 -21.56
CA ASN A 120 1.11 30.83 -21.16
C ASN A 120 1.17 31.04 -19.64
N SER A 121 0.09 30.71 -18.91
CA SER A 121 0.08 30.80 -17.44
C SER A 121 0.91 29.70 -16.78
N LEU A 122 1.40 28.70 -17.52
CA LEU A 122 2.29 27.68 -16.97
C LEU A 122 3.67 28.22 -16.61
N GLU A 123 4.07 29.38 -17.15
CA GLU A 123 5.32 30.04 -16.77
C GLU A 123 5.38 30.33 -15.26
N TYR A 124 4.23 30.63 -14.63
CA TYR A 124 4.13 30.81 -13.18
C TYR A 124 4.35 29.52 -12.36
N PHE A 125 4.36 28.37 -13.02
CA PHE A 125 4.55 27.06 -12.39
C PHE A 125 5.92 26.47 -12.69
N ASP A 126 6.76 27.15 -13.47
CA ASP A 126 8.10 26.71 -13.80
C ASP A 126 9.13 27.23 -12.77
N GLY A 127 10.28 26.57 -12.69
CA GLY A 127 11.39 26.97 -11.82
C GLY A 127 11.02 27.07 -10.33
N PHE A 128 11.11 28.28 -9.78
CA PHE A 128 10.78 28.58 -8.37
C PHE A 128 9.27 28.64 -8.11
N GLY A 129 8.46 28.95 -9.14
CA GLY A 129 7.01 28.99 -9.03
C GLY A 129 6.42 27.66 -8.59
N THR A 130 6.98 26.53 -9.05
CA THR A 130 6.57 25.19 -8.57
C THR A 130 6.67 25.06 -7.05
N VAL A 131 7.73 25.60 -6.44
CA VAL A 131 7.99 25.48 -5.00
C VAL A 131 6.97 26.31 -4.22
N VAL A 132 6.69 27.54 -4.67
CA VAL A 132 5.66 28.41 -4.07
C VAL A 132 4.30 27.71 -4.06
N TRP A 133 3.93 27.09 -5.18
CA TRP A 133 2.68 26.37 -5.31
C TRP A 133 2.62 25.06 -4.49
N MET A 134 3.76 24.46 -4.16
CA MET A 134 3.83 23.32 -3.22
C MET A 134 3.59 23.74 -1.78
N VAL A 135 3.89 24.99 -1.42
CA VAL A 135 3.61 25.53 -0.08
C VAL A 135 2.12 25.82 0.10
N TYR A 136 1.39 26.20 -0.97
CA TYR A 136 -0.05 26.50 -0.90
C TYR A 136 -0.87 25.48 -0.09
N PRO A 137 -0.84 24.17 -0.37
CA PRO A 137 -1.64 23.18 0.37
C PRO A 137 -1.27 23.01 1.84
N LEU A 138 -0.09 23.47 2.28
CA LEU A 138 0.26 23.53 3.71
C LEU A 138 -0.59 24.57 4.45
N ILE A 139 -1.03 25.63 3.78
CA ILE A 139 -1.81 26.72 4.39
C ILE A 139 -3.18 26.21 4.87
N PRO A 140 -4.06 25.62 4.03
CA PRO A 140 -5.34 25.10 4.50
C PRO A 140 -5.18 23.90 5.44
N GLY A 141 -4.09 23.12 5.31
CA GLY A 141 -3.75 22.08 6.29
C GLY A 141 -3.43 22.65 7.67
N ALA A 142 -2.64 23.73 7.73
CA ALA A 142 -2.31 24.42 8.97
C ALA A 142 -3.53 25.11 9.58
N ILE A 143 -4.36 25.81 8.79
CA ILE A 143 -5.59 26.43 9.28
C ILE A 143 -6.51 25.36 9.90
N TYR A 144 -6.69 24.23 9.21
CA TYR A 144 -7.49 23.11 9.71
C TYR A 144 -6.92 22.56 11.03
N SER A 145 -5.61 22.30 11.07
CA SER A 145 -4.92 21.78 12.25
C SER A 145 -5.03 22.70 13.46
N ILE A 146 -4.81 24.01 13.25
CA ILE A 146 -4.86 25.02 14.31
C ILE A 146 -6.29 25.20 14.80
N ALA A 147 -7.27 25.31 13.90
CA ALA A 147 -8.67 25.42 14.26
C ALA A 147 -9.12 24.20 15.08
N PHE A 148 -8.82 23.00 14.60
CA PHE A 148 -9.13 21.75 15.30
C PHE A 148 -8.48 21.71 16.69
N HIS A 149 -7.21 22.12 16.79
CA HIS A 149 -6.51 22.11 18.07
C HIS A 149 -7.11 23.10 19.08
N ILE A 150 -7.49 24.30 18.65
CA ILE A 150 -7.97 25.36 19.56
C ILE A 150 -9.45 25.15 19.93
N PHE A 151 -10.29 24.84 18.94
CA PHE A 151 -11.75 24.85 19.10
C PHE A 151 -12.34 23.51 19.54
N CYS A 152 -11.58 22.42 19.51
CA CYS A 152 -12.04 21.10 19.95
C CYS A 152 -11.44 20.67 21.29
N GLN A 153 -10.90 21.58 22.10
CA GLN A 153 -10.37 21.24 23.43
C GLN A 153 -11.47 20.72 24.37
N PRO A 154 -11.15 19.79 25.28
CA PRO A 154 -12.10 19.28 26.26
C PRO A 154 -12.44 20.33 27.33
N ASP A 155 -13.66 20.27 27.83
CA ASP A 155 -14.08 20.94 29.06
C ASP A 155 -14.83 19.97 30.00
N GLU A 156 -15.24 20.47 31.17
CA GLU A 156 -15.94 19.67 32.18
C GLU A 156 -17.25 19.06 31.65
N TYR A 157 -17.96 19.78 30.78
CA TYR A 157 -19.20 19.31 30.17
C TYR A 157 -18.93 18.17 29.19
N THR A 158 -18.00 18.34 28.25
CA THR A 158 -17.73 17.35 27.21
C THR A 158 -17.22 16.03 27.78
N ASP A 159 -16.35 16.11 28.80
CA ASP A 159 -15.86 14.93 29.50
C ASP A 159 -16.99 14.20 30.21
N SER A 160 -17.83 14.92 30.93
CA SER A 160 -18.96 14.34 31.67
C SER A 160 -20.01 13.75 30.74
N TYR A 161 -20.23 14.36 29.57
CA TYR A 161 -21.21 13.93 28.57
C TYR A 161 -20.93 12.53 28.02
N VAL A 162 -19.66 12.17 27.81
CA VAL A 162 -19.27 10.88 27.19
C VAL A 162 -18.65 9.89 28.17
N ARG A 163 -18.39 10.29 29.42
CA ARG A 163 -17.60 9.52 30.40
C ARG A 163 -18.05 8.07 30.52
N TRP A 164 -19.35 7.87 30.76
CA TRP A 164 -19.91 6.54 30.98
C TRP A 164 -19.90 5.69 29.71
N GLU A 165 -20.29 6.27 28.58
CA GLU A 165 -20.29 5.57 27.30
C GLU A 165 -18.89 5.05 26.93
N LEU A 166 -17.86 5.90 27.06
CA LEU A 166 -16.50 5.49 26.71
C LEU A 166 -15.90 4.52 27.73
N PHE A 167 -16.27 4.64 29.00
CA PHE A 167 -15.84 3.68 30.03
C PHE A 167 -16.47 2.31 29.80
N GLU A 168 -17.77 2.23 29.53
CA GLU A 168 -18.47 0.96 29.25
C GLU A 168 -18.02 0.33 27.92
N THR A 169 -17.82 1.16 26.89
CA THR A 169 -17.48 0.67 25.55
C THR A 169 -16.01 0.25 25.43
N TYR A 170 -15.10 0.98 26.08
CA TYR A 170 -13.66 0.83 25.87
C TYR A 170 -12.85 0.57 27.14
N GLY A 171 -13.44 0.71 28.33
CA GLY A 171 -12.72 0.61 29.61
C GLY A 171 -11.77 1.78 29.87
N ILE A 172 -12.02 2.93 29.25
CA ILE A 172 -11.13 4.10 29.26
C ILE A 172 -11.72 5.22 30.11
N ALA A 173 -10.92 5.75 31.04
CA ALA A 173 -11.18 7.04 31.67
C ALA A 173 -10.79 8.16 30.70
N ILE A 174 -11.76 8.72 29.97
CA ILE A 174 -11.50 9.68 28.90
C ILE A 174 -10.66 10.88 29.36
N SER A 175 -10.84 11.33 30.60
CA SER A 175 -10.10 12.45 31.19
C SER A 175 -8.59 12.22 31.30
N GLU A 176 -8.15 10.96 31.29
CA GLU A 176 -6.76 10.54 31.47
C GLU A 176 -6.02 10.32 30.15
N ILE A 177 -6.67 10.54 29.01
CA ILE A 177 -6.06 10.34 27.69
C ILE A 177 -6.17 11.59 26.80
N PRO A 178 -5.29 11.72 25.78
CA PRO A 178 -5.33 12.82 24.83
C PRO A 178 -6.62 12.77 24.02
N ARG A 179 -7.36 13.88 24.00
CA ARG A 179 -8.71 13.94 23.43
C ARG A 179 -9.08 15.28 22.82
N PHE A 180 -10.05 15.25 21.91
CA PHE A 180 -10.73 16.40 21.34
C PHE A 180 -12.23 16.10 21.21
N PHE A 181 -13.03 17.17 21.25
CA PHE A 181 -14.48 17.11 21.21
C PHE A 181 -15.05 18.03 20.14
N MET A 182 -16.02 17.50 19.40
CA MET A 182 -16.90 18.30 18.54
C MET A 182 -18.33 18.07 18.99
N VAL A 183 -18.89 19.06 19.67
CA VAL A 183 -20.22 19.02 20.30
C VAL A 183 -20.93 20.35 20.02
N PRO A 184 -21.68 20.46 18.89
CA PRO A 184 -22.27 21.74 18.47
C PRO A 184 -23.43 22.19 19.35
N PHE A 185 -24.12 21.27 20.04
CA PHE A 185 -25.25 21.57 20.93
C PHE A 185 -25.00 21.03 22.32
N ASP A 186 -25.27 21.83 23.35
CA ASP A 186 -25.27 21.34 24.73
C ASP A 186 -26.59 20.62 25.09
N ALA A 187 -26.72 20.18 26.35
CA ALA A 187 -27.89 19.46 26.82
C ALA A 187 -29.19 20.30 26.82
N SER A 188 -29.07 21.63 26.78
CA SER A 188 -30.20 22.56 26.66
C SER A 188 -30.57 22.86 25.21
N GLY A 189 -29.80 22.36 24.24
CA GLY A 189 -29.93 22.70 22.82
C GLY A 189 -29.27 24.03 22.45
N THR A 190 -28.50 24.64 23.35
CA THR A 190 -27.78 25.88 23.08
C THR A 190 -26.53 25.58 22.25
N LEU A 191 -26.24 26.47 21.29
CA LEU A 191 -25.08 26.33 20.44
C LEU A 191 -23.77 26.55 21.20
N ARG A 192 -22.84 25.62 21.05
CA ARG A 192 -21.47 25.74 21.55
C ARG A 192 -20.59 26.33 20.46
N MET A 193 -20.22 27.60 20.63
CA MET A 193 -19.62 28.43 19.58
C MET A 193 -18.28 27.87 19.08
N GLU A 194 -17.47 27.27 19.95
CA GLU A 194 -16.18 26.68 19.59
C GLU A 194 -16.37 25.56 18.56
N SER A 195 -17.26 24.61 18.84
CA SER A 195 -17.59 23.53 17.91
C SER A 195 -18.22 24.04 16.61
N VAL A 196 -19.10 25.05 16.69
CA VAL A 196 -19.71 25.67 15.50
C VAL A 196 -18.66 26.35 14.62
N ILE A 197 -17.70 27.07 15.23
CA ILE A 197 -16.60 27.71 14.51
C ILE A 197 -15.73 26.65 13.83
N ASN A 198 -15.36 25.58 14.54
CA ASN A 198 -14.56 24.50 13.94
C ASN A 198 -15.28 23.85 12.74
N ILE A 199 -16.54 23.46 12.91
CA ILE A 199 -17.35 22.88 11.83
C ILE A 199 -17.43 23.83 10.63
N SER A 200 -17.59 25.13 10.88
CA SER A 200 -17.66 26.14 9.83
C SER A 200 -16.34 26.28 9.07
N VAL A 201 -15.21 26.27 9.77
CA VAL A 201 -13.86 26.30 9.16
C VAL A 201 -13.64 25.05 8.32
N ASP A 202 -13.93 23.87 8.87
CA ASP A 202 -13.79 22.59 8.20
C ASP A 202 -14.62 22.53 6.91
N LEU A 203 -15.90 22.93 7.01
CA LEU A 203 -16.82 22.95 5.87
C LEU A 203 -16.39 23.97 4.81
N PHE A 204 -15.94 25.15 5.22
CA PHE A 204 -15.44 26.17 4.29
C PHE A 204 -14.20 25.66 3.54
N LEU A 205 -13.21 25.14 4.25
CA LEU A 205 -11.96 24.65 3.65
C LEU A 205 -12.22 23.49 2.68
N ILE A 206 -12.99 22.48 3.11
CA ILE A 206 -13.30 21.32 2.29
C ILE A 206 -14.19 21.75 1.11
N GLY A 207 -15.27 22.49 1.38
CA GLY A 207 -16.24 22.94 0.37
C GLY A 207 -15.62 23.82 -0.70
N PHE A 208 -14.80 24.80 -0.32
CA PHE A 208 -14.10 25.69 -1.25
C PHE A 208 -13.22 24.90 -2.23
N HIS A 209 -12.41 23.97 -1.74
CA HIS A 209 -11.52 23.18 -2.60
C HIS A 209 -12.29 22.21 -3.50
N TYR A 210 -13.39 21.62 -3.02
CA TYR A 210 -14.26 20.78 -3.82
C TYR A 210 -14.99 21.55 -4.92
N LEU A 211 -15.41 22.79 -4.66
CA LEU A 211 -15.98 23.67 -5.69
C LEU A 211 -14.97 23.96 -6.80
N ILE A 212 -13.70 24.20 -6.46
CA ILE A 212 -12.62 24.37 -7.45
C ILE A 212 -12.43 23.08 -8.26
N ILE A 213 -12.34 21.92 -7.59
CA ILE A 213 -12.19 20.61 -8.27
C ILE A 213 -13.34 20.40 -9.25
N LEU A 214 -14.59 20.64 -8.81
CA LEU A 214 -15.79 20.49 -9.63
C LEU A 214 -15.78 21.46 -10.81
N TYR A 215 -15.50 22.74 -10.58
CA TYR A 215 -15.41 23.75 -11.63
C TYR A 215 -14.37 23.37 -12.69
N CYS A 216 -13.12 23.12 -12.28
CA CYS A 216 -12.04 22.76 -13.20
C CYS A 216 -12.35 21.43 -13.92
N GLY A 217 -12.89 20.45 -13.19
CA GLY A 217 -13.29 19.15 -13.73
C GLY A 217 -14.36 19.25 -14.81
N LEU A 218 -15.43 20.01 -14.55
CA LEU A 218 -16.52 20.24 -15.51
C LEU A 218 -16.04 21.03 -16.73
N GLN A 219 -15.27 22.10 -16.52
CA GLN A 219 -14.70 22.89 -17.62
C GLN A 219 -13.84 22.03 -18.55
N MET A 220 -12.96 21.20 -17.97
CA MET A 220 -12.18 20.24 -18.74
C MET A 220 -13.08 19.22 -19.43
N HIS A 221 -14.08 18.65 -18.75
CA HIS A 221 -14.96 17.63 -19.33
C HIS A 221 -15.67 18.12 -20.59
N PHE A 222 -16.28 19.31 -20.54
CA PHE A 222 -17.05 19.84 -21.66
C PHE A 222 -16.19 20.39 -22.81
N ASN A 223 -15.07 21.04 -22.49
CA ASN A 223 -14.30 21.78 -23.49
C ASN A 223 -13.03 21.05 -23.98
N MET A 224 -12.63 19.93 -23.35
CA MET A 224 -11.39 19.23 -23.70
C MET A 224 -11.31 18.84 -25.18
N ARG A 225 -12.40 18.40 -25.84
CA ARG A 225 -12.33 18.04 -27.27
C ARG A 225 -11.94 19.22 -28.16
N LYS A 226 -12.42 20.42 -27.82
CA LYS A 226 -12.16 21.67 -28.54
C LYS A 226 -10.71 22.11 -28.30
N GLU A 227 -10.29 22.20 -27.04
CA GLU A 227 -8.93 22.64 -26.67
C GLU A 227 -7.86 21.69 -27.19
N LEU A 228 -8.12 20.38 -27.15
CA LEU A 228 -7.22 19.37 -27.70
C LEU A 228 -6.97 19.51 -29.21
N ARG A 229 -7.75 20.29 -29.97
CA ARG A 229 -7.47 20.56 -31.39
C ARG A 229 -6.29 21.53 -31.59
N LYS A 230 -5.91 22.28 -30.55
CA LYS A 230 -4.79 23.23 -30.58
C LYS A 230 -3.42 22.54 -30.47
N PHE A 231 -3.38 21.26 -30.08
CA PHE A 231 -2.16 20.49 -29.83
C PHE A 231 -1.86 19.50 -30.95
N SER A 232 -0.56 19.16 -31.12
CA SER A 232 -0.11 18.10 -32.02
C SER A 232 -0.66 16.71 -31.63
N ALA A 233 -0.72 15.75 -32.56
CA ALA A 233 -1.29 14.42 -32.28
C ALA A 233 -0.64 13.66 -31.09
N PRO A 234 0.70 13.67 -30.90
CA PRO A 234 1.34 13.08 -29.73
C PRO A 234 0.96 13.79 -28.42
N GLN A 235 1.04 15.13 -28.40
CA GLN A 235 0.66 15.93 -27.23
C GLN A 235 -0.82 15.76 -26.87
N ARG A 236 -1.70 15.66 -27.88
CA ARG A 236 -3.13 15.41 -27.71
C ARG A 236 -3.41 14.09 -26.98
N ARG A 237 -2.65 13.03 -27.31
CA ARG A 237 -2.76 11.73 -26.66
C ARG A 237 -2.32 11.80 -25.19
N LEU A 238 -1.18 12.45 -24.93
CA LEU A 238 -0.65 12.63 -23.58
C LEU A 238 -1.62 13.43 -22.69
N GLN A 239 -2.13 14.56 -23.19
CA GLN A 239 -3.11 15.39 -22.48
C GLN A 239 -4.42 14.62 -22.19
N ARG A 240 -4.89 13.75 -23.11
CA ARG A 240 -6.05 12.90 -22.82
C ARG A 240 -5.76 11.88 -21.71
N GLN A 241 -4.55 11.31 -21.67
CA GLN A 241 -4.17 10.33 -20.65
C GLN A 241 -4.08 10.97 -19.27
N PHE A 242 -3.42 12.12 -19.14
CA PHE A 242 -3.33 12.84 -17.86
C PHE A 242 -4.71 13.28 -17.35
N PHE A 243 -5.64 13.69 -18.22
CA PHE A 243 -7.00 14.01 -17.77
C PHE A 243 -7.74 12.79 -17.22
N LYS A 244 -7.67 11.65 -17.92
CA LYS A 244 -8.26 10.39 -17.43
C LYS A 244 -7.62 9.95 -16.10
N ALA A 245 -6.30 10.05 -16.01
CA ALA A 245 -5.57 9.75 -14.78
C ALA A 245 -6.04 10.65 -13.63
N LEU A 246 -6.11 11.96 -13.86
CA LEU A 246 -6.54 12.92 -12.85
C LEU A 246 -7.99 12.69 -12.38
N ILE A 247 -8.92 12.37 -13.28
CA ILE A 247 -10.28 11.99 -12.87
C ILE A 247 -10.25 10.78 -11.94
N VAL A 248 -9.55 9.71 -12.33
CA VAL A 248 -9.50 8.49 -11.52
C VAL A 248 -8.78 8.74 -10.19
N GLN A 249 -7.71 9.53 -10.18
CA GLN A 249 -7.02 9.95 -8.96
C GLN A 249 -7.94 10.77 -8.05
N SER A 250 -8.80 11.63 -8.60
CA SER A 250 -9.76 12.42 -7.81
C SER A 250 -10.89 11.60 -7.18
N MET A 251 -11.16 10.40 -7.72
CA MET A 251 -12.13 9.48 -7.12
C MET A 251 -11.61 8.86 -5.83
N GLY A 252 -10.29 8.61 -5.71
CA GLY A 252 -9.68 8.04 -4.52
C GLY A 252 -10.02 8.80 -3.23
N PRO A 253 -9.72 10.11 -3.14
CA PRO A 253 -10.08 10.96 -2.01
C PRO A 253 -11.58 10.94 -1.69
N THR A 254 -12.43 10.92 -2.71
CA THR A 254 -13.88 10.84 -2.50
C THR A 254 -14.26 9.52 -1.81
N ILE A 255 -13.70 8.40 -2.28
CA ILE A 255 -14.00 7.05 -1.78
C ILE A 255 -13.39 6.79 -0.39
N PHE A 256 -12.14 7.16 -0.18
CA PHE A 256 -11.38 6.81 1.02
C PHE A 256 -11.39 7.90 2.10
N LEU A 257 -11.56 9.18 1.73
CA LEU A 257 -11.52 10.30 2.67
C LEU A 257 -12.92 10.87 2.94
N VAL A 258 -13.71 11.17 1.91
CA VAL A 258 -15.00 11.87 2.10
C VAL A 258 -16.13 10.94 2.47
N LEU A 259 -16.34 9.84 1.73
CA LEU A 259 -17.44 8.92 2.02
C LEU A 259 -17.39 8.35 3.45
N PRO A 260 -16.21 7.98 4.01
CA PRO A 260 -16.14 7.53 5.40
C PRO A 260 -16.27 8.68 6.41
N ALA A 261 -15.71 9.86 6.13
CA ALA A 261 -15.72 10.98 7.07
C ALA A 261 -17.08 11.71 7.12
N ALA A 262 -17.82 11.78 6.02
CA ALA A 262 -19.10 12.50 5.94
C ALA A 262 -20.13 12.05 7.00
N PRO A 263 -20.46 10.75 7.15
CA PRO A 263 -21.38 10.35 8.23
C PRO A 263 -20.80 10.65 9.61
N VAL A 264 -19.50 10.45 9.82
CA VAL A 264 -18.83 10.73 11.09
C VAL A 264 -18.98 12.20 11.49
N LEU A 265 -18.67 13.12 10.57
CA LEU A 265 -18.67 14.57 10.82
C LEU A 265 -20.07 15.20 10.85
N LEU A 266 -21.05 14.61 10.13
CA LEU A 266 -22.42 15.13 10.11
C LEU A 266 -23.26 14.68 11.31
N THR A 267 -22.94 13.53 11.91
CA THR A 267 -23.72 12.97 13.02
C THR A 267 -23.94 13.93 14.20
N PRO A 268 -22.95 14.68 14.72
CA PRO A 268 -23.16 15.63 15.83
C PRO A 268 -24.23 16.69 15.58
N VAL A 269 -24.44 17.03 14.31
CA VAL A 269 -25.45 18.01 13.91
C VAL A 269 -26.77 17.32 13.64
N LEU A 270 -26.76 16.20 12.90
CA LEU A 270 -27.98 15.52 12.47
C LEU A 270 -28.67 14.73 13.59
N SER A 271 -27.92 14.10 14.50
CA SER A 271 -28.49 13.30 15.58
C SER A 271 -29.41 14.13 16.50
N PRO A 272 -28.99 15.30 17.01
CA PRO A 272 -29.88 16.17 17.79
C PRO A 272 -31.07 16.71 17.00
N LEU A 273 -30.89 17.03 15.71
CA LEU A 273 -31.97 17.59 14.87
C LEU A 273 -33.05 16.57 14.49
N LEU A 274 -32.67 15.30 14.38
CA LEU A 274 -33.57 14.20 13.99
C LEU A 274 -34.05 13.36 15.18
N ASP A 275 -33.62 13.70 16.40
CA ASP A 275 -33.86 12.94 17.63
C ASP A 275 -33.45 11.45 17.53
N VAL A 276 -32.32 11.20 16.86
CA VAL A 276 -31.76 9.85 16.66
C VAL A 276 -30.67 9.60 17.69
N LYS A 277 -30.83 8.57 18.52
CA LYS A 277 -29.77 8.13 19.44
C LYS A 277 -28.67 7.40 18.67
N VAL A 278 -27.42 7.80 18.91
CA VAL A 278 -26.25 7.26 18.23
C VAL A 278 -25.19 6.87 19.26
N SER A 279 -24.64 5.67 19.13
CA SER A 279 -23.38 5.26 19.75
C SER A 279 -22.64 4.39 18.73
N TRP A 280 -21.70 5.00 18.01
CA TRP A 280 -20.94 4.34 16.96
C TRP A 280 -19.45 4.48 17.23
N GLN A 281 -18.75 3.35 17.34
CA GLN A 281 -17.29 3.31 17.28
C GLN A 281 -16.85 3.60 15.84
N THR A 282 -16.69 4.88 15.50
CA THR A 282 -16.34 5.33 14.14
C THR A 282 -14.84 5.31 13.87
N GLY A 283 -14.01 5.13 14.90
CA GLY A 283 -12.55 5.15 14.77
C GLY A 283 -11.96 4.12 13.80
N TRP A 284 -12.62 2.99 13.54
CA TRP A 284 -12.14 2.02 12.53
C TRP A 284 -12.20 2.59 11.11
N MET A 285 -13.03 3.62 10.85
CA MET A 285 -13.09 4.28 9.54
C MET A 285 -11.78 5.03 9.24
N PHE A 286 -10.98 5.38 10.26
CA PHE A 286 -9.67 5.98 10.04
C PHE A 286 -8.70 5.01 9.36
N THR A 287 -8.85 3.71 9.58
CA THR A 287 -8.12 2.71 8.79
C THR A 287 -8.45 2.81 7.30
N LEU A 288 -9.70 3.12 6.91
CA LEU A 288 -10.05 3.34 5.50
C LEU A 288 -9.39 4.60 4.94
N ILE A 289 -9.36 5.66 5.74
CA ILE A 289 -8.64 6.90 5.43
C ILE A 289 -7.14 6.62 5.22
N GLY A 290 -6.53 5.79 6.07
CA GLY A 290 -5.15 5.36 5.95
C GLY A 290 -4.83 4.51 4.71
N LEU A 291 -5.83 3.95 4.04
CA LEU A 291 -5.66 3.24 2.75
C LEU A 291 -5.61 4.19 1.54
N TYR A 292 -5.88 5.48 1.73
CA TYR A 292 -5.82 6.45 0.65
C TYR A 292 -4.40 6.66 0.08
N PRO A 293 -3.36 6.98 0.87
CA PRO A 293 -2.00 7.18 0.34
C PRO A 293 -1.41 6.01 -0.47
N PRO A 294 -1.53 4.74 -0.03
CA PRO A 294 -1.02 3.62 -0.82
C PRO A 294 -1.86 3.40 -2.08
N PHE A 295 -3.18 3.56 -2.00
CA PHE A 295 -4.07 3.48 -3.17
C PHE A 295 -3.65 4.49 -4.23
N ASP A 296 -3.44 5.76 -3.86
CA ASP A 296 -3.09 6.82 -4.81
C ASP A 296 -1.78 6.51 -5.55
N SER A 297 -0.73 6.15 -4.80
CA SER A 297 0.59 5.84 -5.37
C SER A 297 0.53 4.65 -6.33
N ILE A 298 -0.14 3.57 -5.94
CA ILE A 298 -0.27 2.36 -6.76
C ILE A 298 -1.16 2.61 -7.97
N ALA A 299 -2.31 3.26 -7.80
CA ALA A 299 -3.23 3.59 -8.88
C ALA A 299 -2.54 4.45 -9.94
N PHE A 300 -1.77 5.46 -9.51
CA PHE A 300 -1.03 6.31 -10.42
C PHE A 300 -0.04 5.52 -11.29
N MET A 301 0.77 4.64 -10.69
CA MET A 301 1.73 3.80 -11.42
C MET A 301 1.05 2.83 -12.42
N ILE A 302 -0.12 2.30 -12.07
CA ILE A 302 -0.88 1.39 -12.94
C ILE A 302 -1.58 2.16 -14.08
N ILE A 303 -2.02 3.40 -13.85
CA ILE A 303 -2.78 4.16 -14.83
C ILE A 303 -1.84 4.83 -15.84
N VAL A 304 -0.76 5.44 -15.39
CA VAL A 304 0.15 6.21 -16.26
C VAL A 304 1.05 5.28 -17.08
N SER A 305 1.06 5.48 -18.39
CA SER A 305 1.68 4.56 -19.35
C SER A 305 3.20 4.49 -19.20
N GLU A 306 3.81 5.62 -18.90
CA GLU A 306 5.25 5.78 -18.70
C GLU A 306 5.74 4.88 -17.55
N TYR A 307 5.02 4.86 -16.43
CA TYR A 307 5.33 3.98 -15.28
C TYR A 307 5.11 2.52 -15.62
N LYS A 308 3.97 2.17 -16.25
CA LYS A 308 3.72 0.80 -16.70
C LYS A 308 4.82 0.26 -17.60
N ASN A 309 5.30 1.07 -18.53
CA ASN A 309 6.31 0.66 -19.50
C ASN A 309 7.64 0.39 -18.81
N VAL A 310 8.09 1.29 -17.93
CA VAL A 310 9.31 1.10 -17.13
C VAL A 310 9.22 -0.11 -16.22
N ILE A 311 8.08 -0.29 -15.53
CA ILE A 311 7.86 -1.46 -14.66
C ILE A 311 7.92 -2.74 -15.49
N ARG A 312 7.28 -2.79 -16.66
CA ARG A 312 7.32 -3.95 -17.55
C ARG A 312 8.72 -4.22 -18.11
N SER A 313 9.48 -3.20 -18.49
CA SER A 313 10.84 -3.37 -18.99
C SER A 313 11.76 -3.88 -17.89
N ASN A 314 11.68 -3.32 -16.68
CA ASN A 314 12.50 -3.75 -15.55
C ASN A 314 12.18 -5.19 -15.13
N ILE A 315 10.91 -5.58 -15.09
CA ILE A 315 10.51 -6.98 -14.86
C ILE A 315 11.01 -7.91 -15.98
N SER A 316 11.03 -7.43 -17.23
CA SER A 316 11.53 -8.22 -18.36
C SER A 316 13.05 -8.40 -18.33
N ILE A 317 13.79 -7.38 -17.91
CA ILE A 317 15.25 -7.41 -17.71
C ILE A 317 15.60 -8.36 -16.56
N ASP A 318 14.84 -8.33 -15.46
CA ASP A 318 15.03 -9.24 -14.33
C ASP A 318 14.83 -10.71 -14.76
N LYS A 319 13.77 -11.01 -15.53
CA LYS A 319 13.58 -12.36 -16.09
C LYS A 319 14.72 -12.82 -16.99
N ALA A 320 15.23 -11.94 -17.85
CA ALA A 320 16.36 -12.28 -18.73
C ALA A 320 17.66 -12.49 -17.94
N THR A 321 17.88 -11.71 -16.88
CA THR A 321 19.06 -11.81 -16.00
C THR A 321 18.98 -13.08 -15.15
N PHE A 322 17.81 -13.37 -14.59
CA PHE A 322 17.53 -14.61 -13.87
C PHE A 322 17.72 -15.84 -14.76
N ALA A 323 17.25 -15.80 -16.01
CA ALA A 323 17.46 -16.87 -16.98
C ALA A 323 18.95 -17.10 -17.30
N LYS A 324 19.74 -16.02 -17.45
CA LYS A 324 21.20 -16.12 -17.63
C LYS A 324 21.89 -16.73 -16.41
N LEU A 325 21.51 -16.29 -15.20
CA LEU A 325 22.04 -16.84 -13.95
C LEU A 325 21.70 -18.34 -13.82
N GLU A 326 20.48 -18.74 -14.17
CA GLU A 326 20.07 -20.15 -14.20
C GLU A 326 20.84 -20.98 -15.24
N GLU A 327 21.25 -20.39 -16.36
CA GLU A 327 22.08 -21.02 -17.38
C GLU A 327 23.55 -21.14 -16.96
N GLU A 328 24.10 -20.11 -16.30
CA GLU A 328 25.44 -20.13 -15.71
C GLU A 328 25.53 -21.21 -14.60
N LEU A 329 24.57 -21.23 -13.68
CA LEU A 329 24.47 -22.27 -12.64
C LEU A 329 24.38 -23.68 -13.23
N LEU A 330 23.62 -23.85 -14.33
CA LEU A 330 23.54 -25.13 -15.03
C LEU A 330 24.89 -25.54 -15.62
N ASN A 331 25.60 -24.62 -16.28
CA ASN A 331 26.89 -24.89 -16.88
C ASN A 331 27.97 -25.20 -15.83
N GLU A 332 27.96 -24.50 -14.70
CA GLU A 332 28.81 -24.81 -13.56
C GLU A 332 28.53 -26.21 -12.99
N ALA A 333 27.25 -26.57 -12.84
CA ALA A 333 26.85 -27.91 -12.40
C ALA A 333 27.28 -29.00 -13.38
N ARG A 334 27.20 -28.76 -14.69
CA ARG A 334 27.75 -29.66 -15.73
C ARG A 334 29.25 -29.85 -15.55
N ALA A 335 30.00 -28.75 -15.47
CA ALA A 335 31.45 -28.79 -15.29
C ALA A 335 31.87 -29.46 -13.97
N PHE A 336 31.12 -29.23 -12.89
CA PHE A 336 31.33 -29.87 -11.60
C PHE A 336 31.14 -31.38 -11.67
N ASN A 337 30.03 -31.85 -12.25
CA ASN A 337 29.73 -33.27 -12.35
C ASN A 337 30.63 -34.00 -13.34
N GLN A 338 31.09 -33.34 -14.41
CA GLN A 338 32.08 -33.90 -15.32
C GLN A 338 33.47 -34.07 -14.67
N ARG A 339 33.87 -33.12 -13.81
CA ARG A 339 35.13 -33.23 -13.04
C ARG A 339 35.07 -34.33 -11.99
N ARG A 340 33.88 -34.69 -11.54
CA ARG A 340 33.67 -35.73 -10.55
C ARG A 340 33.78 -37.09 -11.26
N ASN A 341 34.83 -37.83 -10.97
CA ASN A 341 35.10 -39.15 -11.58
C ASN A 341 34.21 -40.25 -10.95
N GLN A 342 32.89 -40.04 -10.94
CA GLN A 342 31.88 -40.97 -10.41
C GLN A 342 30.91 -41.34 -11.51
N HIS A 343 31.04 -42.57 -12.02
CA HIS A 343 30.16 -43.09 -13.06
C HIS A 343 28.71 -43.13 -12.57
N ASN A 344 27.79 -42.58 -13.37
CA ASN A 344 26.33 -42.59 -13.18
C ASN A 344 25.84 -41.95 -11.87
N LYS A 345 26.62 -41.06 -11.25
CA LYS A 345 26.22 -40.32 -10.04
C LYS A 345 26.42 -38.83 -10.21
N PHE A 346 25.33 -38.07 -10.12
CA PHE A 346 25.30 -36.62 -10.36
C PHE A 346 24.82 -35.88 -9.13
N ASP A 347 25.43 -34.73 -8.88
CA ASP A 347 25.19 -33.89 -7.73
C ASP A 347 24.47 -32.60 -8.15
N LEU A 348 23.30 -32.37 -7.55
CA LEU A 348 22.36 -31.28 -7.85
C LEU A 348 22.12 -30.36 -6.64
N HIS A 349 22.81 -30.56 -5.51
CA HIS A 349 22.42 -29.91 -4.26
C HIS A 349 22.68 -28.40 -4.20
N TYR A 350 23.49 -27.86 -5.12
CA TYR A 350 23.76 -26.42 -5.25
C TYR A 350 22.83 -25.70 -6.24
N LEU A 351 21.87 -26.41 -6.84
CA LEU A 351 20.97 -25.86 -7.84
C LEU A 351 19.64 -25.41 -7.25
N THR A 352 19.05 -24.38 -7.85
CA THR A 352 17.63 -24.05 -7.61
C THR A 352 16.75 -25.22 -8.07
N VAL A 353 15.53 -25.34 -7.52
CA VAL A 353 14.61 -26.44 -7.83
C VAL A 353 14.38 -26.56 -9.34
N ASN A 354 14.14 -25.44 -10.04
CA ASN A 354 13.90 -25.43 -11.48
C ASN A 354 15.12 -25.90 -12.28
N VAL A 355 16.31 -25.38 -11.97
CA VAL A 355 17.54 -25.76 -12.68
C VAL A 355 17.89 -27.23 -12.40
N ALA A 356 17.69 -27.70 -11.18
CA ALA A 356 17.91 -29.09 -10.78
C ALA A 356 16.97 -30.05 -11.52
N VAL A 357 15.69 -29.70 -11.66
CA VAL A 357 14.73 -30.49 -12.45
C VAL A 357 15.15 -30.53 -13.92
N ARG A 358 15.45 -29.36 -14.52
CA ARG A 358 15.91 -29.29 -15.91
C ARG A 358 17.16 -30.15 -16.15
N TYR A 359 18.16 -30.03 -15.28
CA TYR A 359 19.40 -30.78 -15.41
C TYR A 359 19.20 -32.29 -15.18
N ALA A 360 18.38 -32.68 -14.21
CA ALA A 360 18.04 -34.08 -13.97
C ALA A 360 17.42 -34.73 -15.21
N LYS A 361 16.56 -34.00 -15.94
CA LYS A 361 15.97 -34.50 -17.20
C LYS A 361 17.04 -34.73 -18.27
N GLU A 362 17.95 -33.76 -18.45
CA GLU A 362 19.06 -33.89 -19.39
C GLU A 362 19.94 -35.11 -19.06
N ILE A 363 20.30 -35.28 -17.79
CA ILE A 363 21.11 -36.41 -17.31
C ILE A 363 20.42 -37.75 -17.62
N ILE A 364 19.13 -37.87 -17.30
CA ILE A 364 18.34 -39.09 -17.51
C ILE A 364 18.26 -39.43 -19.00
N GLU A 365 18.01 -38.45 -19.86
CA GLU A 365 17.94 -38.64 -21.30
C GLU A 365 19.30 -39.04 -21.90
N GLU A 366 20.40 -38.42 -21.45
CA GLU A 366 21.76 -38.78 -21.89
C GLU A 366 22.16 -40.19 -21.46
N ALA A 367 21.92 -40.55 -20.21
CA ALA A 367 22.21 -41.87 -19.66
C ALA A 367 21.45 -42.96 -20.43
N ARG A 368 20.18 -42.72 -20.74
CA ARG A 368 19.37 -43.61 -21.58
C ARG A 368 19.94 -43.77 -22.98
N LYS A 369 20.36 -42.67 -23.63
CA LYS A 369 21.01 -42.73 -24.97
C LYS A 369 22.31 -43.53 -24.94
N LYS A 370 23.05 -43.50 -23.83
CA LYS A 370 24.28 -44.29 -23.63
C LYS A 370 24.03 -45.76 -23.26
N GLY A 371 22.77 -46.16 -23.05
CA GLY A 371 22.42 -47.53 -22.66
C GLY A 371 22.74 -47.85 -21.20
N GLU A 372 22.85 -46.83 -20.35
CA GLU A 372 23.00 -47.04 -18.91
C GLU A 372 21.72 -47.68 -18.34
N ARG A 373 21.85 -48.45 -17.25
CA ARG A 373 20.70 -49.09 -16.58
C ARG A 373 20.09 -48.23 -15.48
N SER A 374 20.88 -47.36 -14.88
CA SER A 374 20.44 -46.46 -13.82
C SER A 374 21.37 -45.27 -13.62
N VAL A 375 20.83 -44.20 -13.02
CA VAL A 375 21.55 -43.01 -12.57
C VAL A 375 21.15 -42.64 -11.15
N SER A 376 22.12 -42.18 -10.36
CA SER A 376 21.92 -41.63 -9.01
C SER A 376 22.01 -40.10 -9.02
N LEU A 377 20.99 -39.41 -8.53
CA LEU A 377 20.93 -37.95 -8.39
C LEU A 377 20.97 -37.55 -6.91
N VAL A 378 21.92 -36.68 -6.52
CA VAL A 378 22.06 -36.17 -5.14
C VAL A 378 21.40 -34.79 -5.05
N THR A 379 20.47 -34.61 -4.12
CA THR A 379 19.59 -33.42 -4.02
C THR A 379 19.69 -32.69 -2.68
N GLY A 380 20.63 -33.09 -1.82
CA GLY A 380 20.91 -32.51 -0.50
C GLY A 380 20.18 -33.21 0.66
N ALA A 381 20.77 -33.18 1.87
CA ALA A 381 20.32 -33.98 3.03
C ALA A 381 18.97 -33.56 3.65
N GLY A 382 18.35 -32.46 3.17
CA GLY A 382 17.02 -32.03 3.63
C GLY A 382 16.99 -31.41 5.03
N ASN A 383 18.15 -31.02 5.59
CA ASN A 383 18.28 -30.49 6.97
C ASN A 383 17.37 -29.29 7.29
N ASN A 384 16.95 -28.53 6.28
CA ASN A 384 16.08 -27.35 6.40
C ASN A 384 14.71 -27.53 5.72
N SER A 385 14.26 -28.76 5.51
CA SER A 385 13.02 -29.06 4.76
C SER A 385 12.01 -29.85 5.60
N ILE A 386 10.71 -29.64 5.34
CA ILE A 386 9.62 -30.33 6.02
C ILE A 386 9.80 -31.86 5.85
N ASN A 387 9.75 -32.60 6.96
CA ASN A 387 9.98 -34.05 7.02
C ASN A 387 11.43 -34.52 6.72
N GLY A 388 12.38 -33.59 6.60
CA GLY A 388 13.80 -33.89 6.35
C GLY A 388 14.10 -34.31 4.91
N ILE A 389 13.20 -34.06 3.95
CA ILE A 389 13.38 -34.38 2.52
C ILE A 389 13.55 -33.07 1.74
N SER A 390 14.61 -32.97 0.93
CA SER A 390 14.87 -31.77 0.10
C SER A 390 13.70 -31.45 -0.85
N ASN A 391 13.28 -30.19 -0.94
CA ASN A 391 12.25 -29.74 -1.91
C ASN A 391 12.62 -30.10 -3.36
N THR A 392 13.91 -30.06 -3.68
CA THR A 392 14.45 -30.49 -4.98
C THR A 392 14.19 -31.97 -5.24
N LYS A 393 14.24 -32.82 -4.19
CA LYS A 393 13.93 -34.25 -4.31
C LYS A 393 12.48 -34.49 -4.70
N ASN A 394 11.55 -33.83 -4.02
CA ASN A 394 10.12 -33.97 -4.29
C ASN A 394 9.77 -33.50 -5.70
N ALA A 395 10.34 -32.38 -6.14
CA ALA A 395 10.11 -31.85 -7.48
C ALA A 395 10.60 -32.80 -8.59
N ILE A 396 11.83 -33.32 -8.46
CA ILE A 396 12.39 -34.27 -9.44
C ILE A 396 11.60 -35.59 -9.44
N MET A 397 11.24 -36.12 -8.28
CA MET A 397 10.43 -37.36 -8.20
C MET A 397 9.05 -37.17 -8.82
N GLY A 398 8.41 -36.00 -8.61
CA GLY A 398 7.16 -35.64 -9.27
C GLY A 398 7.31 -35.61 -10.79
N GLU A 399 8.32 -34.90 -11.29
CA GLU A 399 8.58 -34.80 -12.74
C GLU A 399 8.81 -36.17 -13.38
N ILE A 400 9.59 -37.05 -12.75
CA ILE A 400 9.83 -38.40 -13.25
C ILE A 400 8.53 -39.23 -13.25
N ARG A 401 7.77 -39.22 -12.14
CA ARG A 401 6.54 -40.03 -12.00
C ARG A 401 5.45 -39.62 -12.98
N PHE A 402 5.29 -38.33 -13.26
CA PHE A 402 4.19 -37.83 -14.09
C PHE A 402 4.57 -37.66 -15.56
N ASN A 403 5.83 -37.36 -15.88
CA ASN A 403 6.23 -36.97 -17.24
C ASN A 403 7.24 -37.93 -17.90
N MET A 404 7.76 -38.94 -17.21
CA MET A 404 8.74 -39.90 -17.75
C MET A 404 8.28 -41.36 -17.63
N THR A 405 7.50 -41.82 -18.61
CA THR A 405 6.87 -43.16 -18.59
C THR A 405 7.83 -44.34 -18.67
N ASN A 406 9.08 -44.13 -19.11
CA ASN A 406 10.09 -45.19 -19.31
C ASN A 406 11.15 -45.21 -18.18
N CYS A 407 10.88 -44.54 -17.06
CA CYS A 407 11.80 -44.42 -15.95
C CYS A 407 11.08 -44.77 -14.64
N ARG A 408 11.81 -45.36 -13.69
CA ARG A 408 11.29 -45.62 -12.34
C ARG A 408 12.24 -45.08 -11.28
N VAL A 409 11.69 -44.47 -10.24
CA VAL A 409 12.47 -44.14 -9.04
C VAL A 409 12.61 -45.40 -8.18
N ALA A 410 13.84 -45.86 -7.97
CA ALA A 410 14.16 -46.95 -7.07
C ALA A 410 14.23 -46.42 -5.62
N GLU A 411 13.30 -46.87 -4.79
CA GLU A 411 13.32 -46.62 -3.34
C GLU A 411 13.96 -47.83 -2.64
N GLU A 412 15.17 -47.66 -2.09
CA GLU A 412 15.77 -48.67 -1.21
C GLU A 412 15.00 -48.70 0.13
N ILE A 413 14.16 -49.71 0.31
CA ILE A 413 13.52 -50.05 1.58
C ILE A 413 14.39 -51.11 2.27
N ARG A 414 15.12 -50.78 3.34
CA ARG A 414 15.65 -51.80 4.26
C ARG A 414 14.53 -52.21 5.22
N PHE A 415 14.08 -53.46 5.13
CA PHE A 415 13.35 -54.08 6.23
C PHE A 415 14.33 -54.41 7.35
N ASN A 416 14.19 -53.74 8.50
CA ASN A 416 14.87 -54.18 9.71
C ASN A 416 14.02 -55.29 10.37
N MET A 417 14.37 -56.55 10.13
CA MET A 417 13.60 -57.72 10.59
C MET A 417 13.55 -57.90 12.13
N THR A 418 14.03 -56.95 12.93
CA THR A 418 14.01 -57.04 14.40
C THR A 418 12.95 -56.18 15.08
N ASN A 419 12.27 -55.25 14.40
CA ASN A 419 11.16 -54.50 14.99
C ASN A 419 10.18 -54.01 13.91
N CYS A 420 8.93 -54.45 13.97
CA CYS A 420 7.82 -53.93 13.16
C CYS A 420 7.60 -52.43 13.44
N ARG A 421 8.32 -51.54 12.75
CA ARG A 421 7.98 -50.13 12.58
C ARG A 421 8.13 -49.75 11.11
N VAL A 422 7.26 -48.82 10.68
CA VAL A 422 7.06 -48.34 9.31
C VAL A 422 8.38 -47.94 8.66
N ALA A 423 8.55 -48.32 7.39
CA ALA A 423 9.72 -48.07 6.56
C ALA A 423 10.06 -46.57 6.44
N GLU A 424 11.26 -46.17 6.86
CA GLU A 424 11.84 -44.87 6.51
C GLU A 424 12.77 -45.01 5.28
N PRO A 425 12.71 -44.10 4.30
CA PRO A 425 13.57 -44.15 3.12
C PRO A 425 15.04 -43.91 3.49
N CYS A 426 15.93 -44.82 3.05
CA CYS A 426 17.32 -44.95 3.52
C CYS A 426 18.27 -43.81 3.08
N ASN A 427 17.85 -42.90 2.20
CA ASN A 427 18.69 -41.78 1.74
C ASN A 427 17.86 -40.53 1.43
N LYS A 428 17.69 -39.66 2.42
CA LYS A 428 16.85 -38.44 2.31
C LYS A 428 17.33 -37.45 1.24
N GLY A 429 18.61 -37.54 0.83
CA GLY A 429 19.23 -36.66 -0.17
C GLY A 429 19.65 -37.30 -1.49
N MET A 430 19.20 -38.52 -1.82
CA MET A 430 19.54 -39.19 -3.08
C MET A 430 18.28 -39.77 -3.76
N ILE A 431 18.30 -39.82 -5.10
CA ILE A 431 17.28 -40.40 -5.98
C ILE A 431 17.99 -41.36 -6.93
N ASN A 432 17.61 -42.63 -6.94
CA ASN A 432 18.08 -43.59 -7.93
C ASN A 432 17.01 -43.74 -9.00
N VAL A 433 17.36 -43.54 -10.27
CA VAL A 433 16.47 -43.64 -11.41
C VAL A 433 16.91 -44.84 -12.25
N GLU A 434 16.01 -45.79 -12.46
CA GLU A 434 16.22 -46.97 -13.29
C GLU A 434 15.49 -46.79 -14.63
N PHE A 435 16.12 -47.29 -15.70
CA PHE A 435 15.62 -47.19 -17.07
C PHE A 435 15.12 -48.54 -17.56
N TRP A 436 14.06 -48.52 -18.38
CA TRP A 436 13.48 -49.69 -19.03
C TRP A 436 13.69 -49.65 -20.55
#